data_AF-A0A9J6A0D9-F1
#
_entry.id   AF-A0A9J6A0D9-F1
#
_cell.length_a   1.000
_cell.length_b   1.000
_cell.length_c   1.000
_cell.angle_alpha   90.00
_cell.angle_beta   90.00
_cell.angle_gamma   90.00
#
_symmetry.space_group_name_H-M   'P 1'
#
loop_
_entity.id
_entity.type
_entity.pdbx_description
1 polymer ?
#
loop_
_entity_poly.entity_id
_entity_poly.type
_entity_poly.pdbx_seq_one_letter_code
_entity_poly.pdbx_strand_id
1 'polypeptide(L)'
;MFSTTTSNLCVNETVWKAGDYMLGPVHPPPRFVITGGTLGIPGPNTIKNWFKIEKYETGRPNSYKLRYCPSQFMCPTCHFDCADVGLYQNKGHAPSGSQ
;
A
#
# COMPACT_ATOMS: atom_id res chain seq x y z
N MET A 1 -10.67 -20.13 -29.94
CA MET A 1 -9.52 -20.41 -29.05
C MET A 1 -8.94 -19.06 -28.66
N PHE A 2 -9.11 -18.65 -27.40
CA PHE A 2 -8.52 -17.41 -26.91
C PHE A 2 -7.06 -17.69 -26.54
N SER A 3 -6.13 -17.20 -27.37
CA SER A 3 -4.70 -17.28 -27.09
C SER A 3 -4.33 -16.10 -26.20
N THR A 4 -4.35 -16.30 -24.89
CA THR A 4 -3.77 -15.33 -23.94
C THR A 4 -2.26 -15.45 -24.05
N THR A 5 -1.61 -14.45 -24.63
CA THR A 5 -0.15 -14.31 -24.53
C THR A 5 0.20 -14.22 -23.05
N THR A 6 1.06 -15.11 -22.57
CA THR A 6 1.54 -15.22 -21.18
C THR A 6 2.36 -14.01 -20.70
N SER A 7 2.37 -12.90 -21.45
CA SER A 7 3.21 -11.73 -21.24
C SER A 7 2.67 -10.72 -20.21
N ASN A 8 1.45 -10.89 -19.68
CA ASN A 8 0.79 -9.94 -18.77
C ASN A 8 0.30 -10.60 -17.46
N LEU A 9 1.05 -11.57 -16.92
CA LEU A 9 0.74 -12.12 -15.61
C LEU A 9 1.63 -11.42 -14.58
N CYS A 10 1.02 -10.61 -13.71
CA CYS A 10 1.68 -9.93 -12.57
C CYS A 10 2.08 -10.93 -11.45
N VAL A 11 2.64 -12.10 -11.83
CA VAL A 11 2.88 -13.24 -10.93
C VAL A 11 3.89 -12.88 -9.83
N ASN A 12 4.86 -12.03 -10.15
CA ASN A 12 5.93 -11.64 -9.23
C ASN A 12 5.65 -10.30 -8.53
N GLU A 13 4.56 -9.62 -8.86
CA GLU A 13 4.19 -8.31 -8.33
C GLU A 13 3.25 -8.49 -7.14
N THR A 14 3.67 -9.20 -6.10
CA THR A 14 2.82 -9.56 -4.94
C THR A 14 3.13 -8.76 -3.68
N VAL A 15 4.31 -8.14 -3.60
CA VAL A 15 4.74 -7.34 -2.45
C VAL A 15 3.90 -6.08 -2.36
N TRP A 16 3.36 -5.80 -1.17
CA TRP A 16 2.56 -4.59 -0.93
C TRP A 16 3.41 -3.34 -0.88
N LYS A 17 2.85 -2.24 -1.39
CA LYS A 17 3.35 -0.88 -1.20
C LYS A 17 2.19 0.10 -1.04
N ALA A 18 2.44 1.18 -0.32
CA ALA A 18 1.58 2.35 -0.36
C ALA A 18 1.70 2.99 -1.74
N GLY A 19 0.58 3.07 -2.46
CA GLY A 19 0.50 3.77 -3.74
C GLY A 19 0.65 5.28 -3.57
N ASP A 20 0.78 5.96 -4.70
CA ASP A 20 0.74 7.41 -4.74
C ASP A 20 -0.66 7.94 -4.44
N TYR A 21 -0.75 9.22 -4.09
CA TYR A 21 -2.02 9.89 -3.88
C TYR A 21 -2.82 9.88 -5.17
N MET A 22 -4.01 9.26 -5.11
CA MET A 22 -4.93 9.27 -6.24
C MET A 22 -5.56 10.64 -6.37
N LEU A 23 -5.18 11.36 -7.43
CA LEU A 23 -5.82 12.61 -7.81
C LEU A 23 -7.25 12.31 -8.27
N GLY A 24 -8.21 13.04 -7.74
CA GLY A 24 -9.62 12.82 -8.03
C GLY A 24 -10.52 13.71 -7.18
N PRO A 25 -11.85 13.51 -7.27
CA PRO A 25 -12.83 14.34 -6.57
C PRO A 25 -12.87 14.12 -5.05
N VAL A 26 -12.08 13.16 -4.54
CA VAL A 26 -12.06 12.78 -3.12
C VAL A 26 -10.97 13.58 -2.42
N HIS A 27 -11.36 14.34 -1.39
CA HIS A 27 -10.45 15.14 -0.58
C HIS A 27 -10.57 14.76 0.91
N PRO A 28 -9.45 14.43 1.59
CA PRO A 28 -8.09 14.33 1.05
C PRO A 28 -7.92 13.14 0.06
N PRO A 29 -7.00 13.23 -0.91
CA PRO A 29 -6.78 12.16 -1.88
C PRO A 29 -6.36 10.87 -1.16
N PRO A 30 -6.98 9.72 -1.45
CA PRO A 30 -6.60 8.46 -0.83
C PRO A 30 -5.29 7.93 -1.41
N ARG A 31 -4.54 7.20 -0.57
CA ARG A 31 -3.47 6.29 -1.00
C ARG A 31 -3.99 4.87 -0.85
N PHE A 32 -3.88 4.07 -1.91
CA PHE A 32 -4.29 2.66 -1.86
C PHE A 32 -3.11 1.76 -1.51
N VAL A 33 -3.39 0.65 -0.84
CA VAL A 33 -2.44 -0.46 -0.77
C VAL A 33 -2.50 -1.20 -2.10
N ILE A 34 -1.38 -1.22 -2.82
CA ILE A 34 -1.24 -1.87 -4.12
C ILE A 34 -0.09 -2.87 -4.07
N THR A 35 -0.03 -3.76 -5.06
CA THR A 35 1.11 -4.68 -5.19
C THR A 35 2.18 -4.11 -6.13
N GLY A 36 3.27 -4.86 -6.31
CA GLY A 36 4.45 -4.43 -7.08
C GLY A 36 5.40 -3.52 -6.30
N GLY A 37 5.48 -3.73 -4.99
CA GLY A 37 6.62 -3.31 -4.18
C GLY A 37 7.85 -4.18 -4.43
N THR A 38 8.97 -3.77 -3.86
CA THR A 38 10.23 -4.50 -3.90
C THR A 38 10.47 -5.17 -2.54
N LEU A 39 10.59 -6.50 -2.53
CA LEU A 39 11.02 -7.23 -1.35
C LEU A 39 12.50 -6.90 -1.07
N GLY A 40 12.86 -6.63 0.18
CA GLY A 40 14.26 -6.37 0.51
C GLY A 40 14.49 -5.71 1.86
N ILE A 41 15.62 -5.01 1.96
CA ILE A 41 16.11 -4.38 3.18
C ILE A 41 15.40 -3.02 3.37
N PRO A 42 15.03 -2.64 4.61
CA PRO A 42 14.50 -1.32 4.91
C PRO A 42 15.50 -0.21 4.53
N GLY A 43 15.04 0.80 3.79
CA GLY A 43 15.85 1.96 3.45
C GLY A 43 15.10 2.97 2.60
N PRO A 44 15.77 4.04 2.13
CA PRO A 44 15.10 5.15 1.44
C PRO A 44 14.37 4.71 0.16
N ASN A 45 14.90 3.70 -0.53
CA ASN A 45 14.35 3.20 -1.79
C ASN A 45 13.13 2.27 -1.60
N THR A 46 12.91 1.75 -0.40
CA THR A 46 11.84 0.78 -0.12
C THR A 46 10.78 1.31 0.84
N ILE A 47 10.85 2.58 1.25
CA ILE A 47 9.97 3.21 2.27
C ILE A 47 8.49 2.84 2.09
N LYS A 48 7.98 2.90 0.85
CA LYS A 48 6.57 2.64 0.54
C LYS A 48 6.13 1.20 0.84
N ASN A 49 7.04 0.26 1.01
CA ASN A 49 6.76 -1.17 1.12
C ASN A 49 6.55 -1.64 2.58
N TRP A 50 6.69 -0.74 3.56
CA TRP A 50 6.74 -1.11 4.97
C TRP A 50 5.47 -0.72 5.72
N PHE A 51 4.81 -1.74 6.26
CA PHE A 51 3.60 -1.62 7.06
C PHE A 51 3.85 -2.17 8.47
N LYS A 52 3.09 -1.67 9.44
CA LYS A 52 3.08 -2.15 10.82
C LYS A 52 1.77 -2.86 11.10
N ILE A 53 1.85 -3.90 11.92
CA ILE A 53 0.69 -4.53 12.55
C ILE A 53 0.67 -4.04 13.98
N GLU A 54 -0.36 -3.29 14.35
CA GLU A 54 -0.52 -2.72 15.68
C GLU A 54 -1.75 -3.33 16.35
N LYS A 55 -1.67 -3.55 17.67
CA LYS A 55 -2.83 -4.03 18.43
C LYS A 55 -3.96 -3.00 18.31
N TYR A 56 -5.19 -3.48 18.18
CA TYR A 56 -6.36 -2.64 17.98
C TYR A 56 -7.53 -3.12 18.85
N GLU A 57 -7.73 -2.46 19.99
CA GLU A 57 -8.76 -2.80 20.97
C GLU A 57 -10.18 -2.68 20.39
N THR A 58 -10.78 -3.82 20.07
CA THR A 58 -12.17 -3.92 19.59
C THR A 58 -13.12 -4.57 20.60
N GLY A 59 -12.64 -4.85 21.82
CA GLY A 59 -13.32 -5.70 22.78
C GLY A 59 -13.23 -7.20 22.47
N ARG A 60 -12.56 -7.59 21.37
CA ARG A 60 -12.21 -8.98 21.03
C ARG A 60 -10.71 -9.22 21.20
N PRO A 61 -10.29 -10.39 21.71
CA PRO A 61 -8.87 -10.72 21.78
C PRO A 61 -8.26 -10.81 20.39
N ASN A 62 -6.95 -10.56 20.29
CA ASN A 62 -6.17 -10.71 19.05
C ASN A 62 -6.66 -9.86 17.87
N SER A 63 -7.17 -8.65 18.16
CA SER A 63 -7.55 -7.68 17.14
C SER A 63 -6.38 -6.73 16.85
N TYR A 64 -6.17 -6.46 15.56
CA TYR A 64 -5.05 -5.66 15.04
C TYR A 64 -5.53 -4.73 13.93
N LYS A 65 -4.79 -3.65 13.75
CA LYS A 65 -4.89 -2.77 12.59
C LYS A 65 -3.58 -2.77 11.83
N LEU A 66 -3.67 -2.49 10.54
CA LEU A 66 -2.52 -2.22 9.70
C LEU A 66 -2.27 -0.72 9.66
N ARG A 67 -1.01 -0.31 9.70
CA ARG A 67 -0.60 1.09 9.64
C ARG A 67 0.53 1.29 8.66
N TYR A 68 0.40 2.29 7.78
CA TYR A 68 1.52 2.80 7.00
C TYR A 68 2.17 3.94 7.78
N CYS A 69 3.31 3.64 8.40
CA CYS A 69 4.14 4.62 9.09
C CYS A 69 5.56 4.05 9.22
N PRO A 70 6.36 4.14 8.14
CA PRO A 70 7.73 3.64 8.12
C PRO A 70 8.57 4.22 9.28
N SER A 71 9.58 3.48 9.71
CA SER A 71 10.41 3.90 10.84
C SER A 71 11.47 4.92 10.38
N GLN A 72 11.75 5.92 11.21
CA GLN A 72 12.64 7.04 10.86
C GLN A 72 14.06 6.59 10.47
N PHE A 73 14.57 5.49 11.03
CA PHE A 73 15.89 4.97 10.68
C PHE A 73 16.04 4.61 9.18
N MET A 74 14.94 4.33 8.50
CA MET A 74 14.93 3.98 7.08
C MET A 74 15.17 5.19 6.19
N CYS A 75 14.81 6.39 6.66
CA CYS A 75 15.06 7.65 5.99
C CYS A 75 15.05 8.78 7.04
N PRO A 76 16.21 9.10 7.62
CA PRO A 76 16.30 10.05 8.73
C PRO A 76 15.77 11.46 8.42
N THR A 77 15.77 11.85 7.13
CA THR A 77 15.32 13.16 6.65
C THR A 77 13.87 13.16 6.14
N CYS A 78 13.21 12.01 6.08
CA CYS A 78 11.85 11.92 5.57
C CYS A 78 10.83 12.39 6.63
N HIS A 79 9.77 13.06 6.15
CA HIS A 79 8.55 13.28 6.92
C HIS A 79 7.47 12.34 6.40
N PHE A 80 7.06 11.38 7.23
CA PHE A 80 6.04 10.41 6.85
C PHE A 80 4.65 10.92 7.18
N ASP A 81 3.78 11.02 6.18
CA ASP A 81 2.35 11.14 6.41
C ASP A 81 1.78 9.77 6.81
N CYS A 82 1.69 9.54 8.12
CA CYS A 82 1.33 8.26 8.70
C CYS A 82 -0.19 8.08 8.80
N ALA A 83 -0.69 6.94 8.32
CA ALA A 83 -2.11 6.64 8.29
C ALA A 83 -2.40 5.16 8.62
N ASP A 84 -3.56 4.91 9.24
CA ASP A 84 -4.08 3.56 9.41
C ASP A 84 -4.68 3.08 8.08
N VAL A 85 -4.48 1.81 7.77
CA VAL A 85 -5.04 1.17 6.57
C VAL A 85 -6.46 0.74 6.87
N GLY A 86 -7.39 1.16 6.01
CA GLY A 86 -8.80 0.81 6.10
C GLY A 86 -9.39 0.44 4.74
N LEU A 87 -10.71 0.25 4.71
CA LEU A 87 -11.44 0.01 3.47
C LEU A 87 -12.00 1.34 2.95
N TYR A 88 -11.80 1.59 1.65
CA TYR A 88 -12.41 2.71 0.96
C TYR A 88 -13.42 2.17 -0.06
N GLN A 89 -14.68 2.53 0.11
CA GLN A 89 -15.74 2.06 -0.80
C GLN A 89 -15.71 2.87 -2.09
N ASN A 90 -15.13 2.29 -3.14
CA ASN A 90 -15.25 2.78 -4.51
C ASN A 90 -16.26 1.90 -5.28
N LYS A 91 -17.00 2.46 -6.24
CA LYS A 91 -17.96 1.73 -7.09
C LYS A 91 -17.27 0.82 -8.13
N GLY A 92 -16.25 0.06 -7.71
CA GLY A 92 -15.53 -0.90 -8.56
C GLY A 92 -14.58 -0.29 -9.59
N HIS A 93 -14.31 1.01 -9.56
CA HIS A 93 -13.32 1.60 -10.46
C HIS A 93 -11.91 1.31 -9.93
N ALA A 94 -11.16 0.46 -10.63
CA ALA A 94 -9.74 0.29 -10.35
C ALA A 94 -9.02 1.62 -10.61
N PRO A 95 -8.09 2.05 -9.73
CA PRO A 95 -7.22 3.18 -10.05
C PRO A 95 -6.49 2.84 -11.35
N SER A 96 -6.63 3.70 -12.36
CA SER A 96 -5.91 3.56 -13.62
C SER A 96 -4.42 3.65 -13.32
N GLY A 97 -3.71 2.53 -13.38
CA GLY A 97 -2.25 2.54 -13.29
C GLY A 97 -1.69 3.39 -14.42
N SER A 98 -0.87 4.38 -14.09
CA SER A 98 -0.02 5.05 -15.07
C SER A 98 0.95 4.02 -15.65
N GLN A 99 0.78 3.71 -16.94
CA GLN A 99 1.82 3.05 -17.74
C GLN A 99 3.04 3.96 -17.87
#